data_AF-A0A426R4X0-F1
#
_entry.id   AF-A0A426R4X0-F1
#
_cell.length_a   1.000
_cell.length_b   1.000
_cell.length_c   1.000
_cell.angle_alpha   90.00
_cell.angle_beta   90.00
_cell.angle_gamma   90.00
#
_symmetry.space_group_name_H-M   'P 1'
#
loop_
_entity.id
_entity.type
_entity.pdbx_description
1 polymer ?
#
loop_
_entity_poly.entity_id
_entity_poly.type
_entity_poly.pdbx_seq_one_letter_code
_entity_poly.pdbx_strand_id
1 'polypeptide(L)'
;MFRQVIEVQHGRSIVVMDSMSQIERSDRDQIVVAASNGGQESGRMAIATGCALAVMNDAGVGKDDAGIIGIVHMADAGIPGIAVDHDSAEISNGIDMWHNGIVSYVNAPAQEAGIRVGDDVRSSVAGFAERFPLDRTTESERSS
;
A
#
# COMPACT_ATOMS: atom_id res chain seq x y z
N MET A 1 -14.40 10.35 -6.31
CA MET A 1 -13.49 9.59 -5.44
C MET A 1 -13.43 8.17 -5.99
N PHE A 2 -12.27 7.79 -6.51
CA PHE A 2 -11.98 6.54 -7.22
C PHE A 2 -11.58 5.44 -6.23
N ARG A 3 -12.06 4.22 -6.47
CA ARG A 3 -11.59 2.98 -5.84
C ARG A 3 -11.91 1.82 -6.77
N GLN A 4 -10.91 1.06 -7.19
CA GLN A 4 -11.10 -0.13 -8.00
C GLN A 4 -10.02 -1.18 -7.72
N VAL A 5 -10.38 -2.45 -7.85
CA VAL A 5 -9.40 -3.51 -8.09
C VAL A 5 -8.98 -3.38 -9.55
N ILE A 6 -7.72 -3.01 -9.78
CA ILE A 6 -7.21 -2.80 -11.14
C ILE A 6 -6.62 -4.09 -11.71
N GLU A 7 -6.07 -4.94 -10.84
CA GLU A 7 -5.35 -6.15 -11.22
C GLU A 7 -5.46 -7.19 -10.08
N VAL A 8 -5.28 -8.47 -10.44
CA VAL A 8 -5.08 -9.56 -9.48
C VAL A 8 -3.79 -10.27 -9.86
N GLN A 9 -2.83 -10.33 -8.94
CA GLN A 9 -1.53 -10.96 -9.15
C GLN A 9 -1.26 -11.93 -8.01
N HIS A 10 -0.85 -13.16 -8.34
CA HIS A 10 -0.47 -14.19 -7.37
C HIS A 10 -1.53 -14.39 -6.24
N GLY A 11 -2.81 -14.31 -6.61
CA GLY A 11 -3.93 -14.46 -5.68
C GLY A 11 -4.29 -13.21 -4.86
N ARG A 12 -3.50 -12.14 -4.92
CA ARG A 12 -3.80 -10.85 -4.28
C ARG A 12 -4.42 -9.87 -5.26
N SER A 13 -5.48 -9.20 -4.82
CA SER A 13 -6.03 -8.03 -5.48
C SER A 13 -5.10 -6.83 -5.24
N ILE A 14 -4.91 -6.03 -6.28
CA ILE A 14 -4.27 -4.71 -6.19
C ILE A 14 -5.40 -3.68 -6.22
N VAL A 15 -5.66 -3.08 -5.06
CA VAL A 15 -6.78 -2.16 -4.85
C VAL A 15 -6.24 -0.74 -4.85
N VAL A 16 -6.57 0.02 -5.90
CA VAL A 16 -6.17 1.41 -6.05
C VAL A 16 -7.31 2.32 -5.63
N MET A 17 -7.01 3.36 -4.86
CA MET A 17 -7.98 4.32 -4.35
C MET A 17 -7.37 5.73 -4.19
N ASP A 18 -8.21 6.75 -4.23
CA ASP A 18 -7.77 8.15 -4.04
C ASP A 18 -7.38 8.45 -2.59
N SER A 19 -7.93 7.70 -1.61
CA SER A 19 -7.68 7.95 -0.20
C SER A 19 -7.75 6.66 0.63
N MET A 20 -6.86 6.56 1.63
CA MET A 20 -6.85 5.45 2.59
C MET A 20 -8.15 5.36 3.39
N SER A 21 -8.92 6.45 3.49
CA SER A 21 -10.25 6.44 4.10
C SER A 21 -11.26 5.54 3.37
N GLN A 22 -10.94 5.08 2.16
CA GLN A 22 -11.76 4.17 1.36
C GLN A 22 -11.38 2.70 1.55
N ILE A 23 -10.41 2.40 2.42
CA ILE A 23 -10.02 1.01 2.72
C ILE A 23 -11.19 0.27 3.39
N GLU A 24 -11.42 -0.97 2.96
CA GLU A 24 -12.49 -1.83 3.45
C GLU A 24 -11.92 -3.06 4.15
N ARG A 25 -12.76 -3.73 4.96
CA ARG A 25 -12.38 -5.00 5.60
C ARG A 25 -12.03 -6.10 4.60
N SER A 26 -12.58 -6.03 3.39
CA SER A 26 -12.29 -6.92 2.26
C SER A 26 -10.89 -6.73 1.68
N ASP A 27 -10.19 -5.65 2.03
CA ASP A 27 -8.80 -5.39 1.61
C ASP A 27 -7.77 -6.08 2.53
N ARG A 28 -8.23 -6.86 3.51
CA ARG A 28 -7.38 -7.75 4.32
C ARG A 28 -6.58 -8.68 3.41
N ASP A 29 -5.30 -8.82 3.72
CA ASP A 29 -4.34 -9.61 2.94
C ASP A 29 -4.22 -9.16 1.46
N GLN A 30 -4.79 -8.02 1.07
CA GLN A 30 -4.65 -7.47 -0.28
C GLN A 30 -3.59 -6.37 -0.31
N ILE A 31 -3.18 -5.97 -1.50
CA ILE A 31 -2.27 -4.85 -1.69
C ILE A 31 -3.12 -3.59 -1.91
N VAL A 32 -2.84 -2.56 -1.13
CA VAL A 32 -3.58 -1.29 -1.17
C VAL A 32 -2.67 -0.18 -1.67
N VAL A 33 -3.13 0.55 -2.69
CA VAL A 33 -2.49 1.73 -3.24
C VAL A 33 -3.43 2.92 -3.02
N ALA A 34 -3.16 3.71 -2.00
CA ALA A 34 -4.05 4.78 -1.54
C ALA A 34 -3.36 6.15 -1.66
N ALA A 35 -3.79 6.99 -2.58
CA ALA A 35 -3.10 8.24 -2.92
C ALA A 35 -3.23 9.38 -1.88
N SER A 36 -3.73 9.11 -0.67
CA SER A 36 -3.63 10.04 0.46
C SER A 36 -2.25 9.99 1.11
N ASN A 37 -1.96 10.93 2.01
CA ASN A 37 -0.72 10.91 2.78
C ASN A 37 -0.60 9.65 3.67
N GLY A 38 0.63 9.25 3.97
CA GLY A 38 1.01 8.18 4.90
C GLY A 38 1.01 8.56 6.38
N GLY A 39 0.28 9.61 6.77
CA GLY A 39 0.24 10.09 8.15
C GLY A 39 -0.44 9.12 9.12
N GLN A 40 -0.54 9.56 10.39
CA GLN A 40 -0.95 8.71 11.52
C GLN A 40 -2.23 7.90 11.26
N GLU A 41 -3.28 8.56 10.78
CA GLU A 41 -4.58 7.90 10.59
C GLU A 41 -4.54 6.89 9.45
N SER A 42 -3.85 7.19 8.35
CA SER A 42 -3.68 6.27 7.22
C SER A 42 -2.94 5.01 7.65
N GLY A 43 -1.85 5.14 8.41
CA GLY A 43 -1.14 4.00 8.99
C GLY A 43 -2.02 3.19 9.95
N ARG A 44 -2.79 3.85 10.83
CA ARG A 44 -3.72 3.19 11.75
C ARG A 44 -4.78 2.37 11.00
N MET A 45 -5.32 2.90 9.91
CA MET A 45 -6.30 2.20 9.07
C MET A 45 -5.69 1.00 8.35
N ALA A 46 -4.48 1.13 7.79
CA ALA A 46 -3.76 0.02 7.19
C ALA A 46 -3.51 -1.12 8.19
N ILE A 47 -3.06 -0.77 9.41
CA ILE A 47 -2.85 -1.73 10.51
C ILE A 47 -4.16 -2.42 10.91
N ALA A 48 -5.23 -1.65 11.10
CA ALA A 48 -6.52 -2.19 11.51
C ALA A 48 -7.13 -3.15 10.46
N THR A 49 -6.94 -2.83 9.17
CA THR A 49 -7.39 -3.70 8.07
C THR A 49 -6.53 -4.95 7.98
N GLY A 50 -5.22 -4.85 8.21
CA GLY A 50 -4.27 -5.94 7.97
C GLY A 50 -4.10 -6.20 6.47
N CYS A 51 -3.90 -5.14 5.69
CA CYS A 51 -3.48 -5.28 4.29
C CYS A 51 -2.08 -5.90 4.22
N ALA A 52 -1.77 -6.58 3.12
CA ALA A 52 -0.47 -7.23 2.93
C ALA A 52 0.66 -6.23 2.63
N LEU A 53 0.34 -5.16 1.92
CA LEU A 53 1.24 -4.05 1.60
C LEU A 53 0.38 -2.80 1.44
N ALA A 54 0.81 -1.67 2.01
CA ALA A 54 0.20 -0.37 1.75
C ALA A 54 1.18 0.58 1.05
N VAL A 55 0.70 1.22 -0.01
CA VAL A 55 1.37 2.29 -0.75
C VAL A 55 0.60 3.58 -0.50
N MET A 56 1.28 4.62 -0.03
CA MET A 56 0.69 5.94 0.26
C MET A 56 1.57 7.05 -0.32
N ASN A 57 1.06 8.28 -0.43
CA ASN A 57 1.87 9.42 -0.85
C ASN A 57 2.64 10.01 0.35
N ASP A 58 3.86 10.48 0.17
CA ASP A 58 4.61 11.11 1.27
C ASP A 58 4.13 12.54 1.61
N ALA A 59 3.38 13.17 0.70
CA ALA A 59 2.86 14.52 0.83
C ALA A 59 3.94 15.56 1.19
N GLY A 60 5.16 15.39 0.66
CA GLY A 60 6.31 16.24 0.99
C GLY A 60 6.84 16.02 2.40
N VAL A 61 6.49 14.89 3.04
CA VAL A 61 6.85 14.43 4.39
C VAL A 61 6.33 15.33 5.52
N GLY A 62 6.32 16.64 5.36
CA GLY A 62 5.85 17.58 6.36
C GLY A 62 6.76 17.67 7.59
N LYS A 63 6.32 18.46 8.56
CA LYS A 63 7.05 18.64 9.83
C LYS A 63 7.02 17.34 10.65
N ASP A 64 8.14 16.98 11.26
CA ASP A 64 8.27 15.81 12.15
C ASP A 64 7.76 14.52 11.49
N ASP A 65 8.05 14.34 10.20
CA ASP A 65 7.66 13.20 9.37
C ASP A 65 6.14 12.95 9.25
N ALA A 66 5.32 13.98 9.50
CA ALA A 66 3.85 13.85 9.59
C ALA A 66 3.16 13.18 8.40
N GLY A 67 3.72 13.29 7.20
CA GLY A 67 3.23 12.72 5.95
C GLY A 67 3.53 11.23 5.78
N ILE A 68 4.46 10.65 6.56
CA ILE A 68 4.84 9.23 6.49
C ILE A 68 4.82 8.51 7.85
N ILE A 69 4.57 9.22 8.94
CA ILE A 69 4.69 8.67 10.30
C ILE A 69 3.80 7.44 10.54
N GLY A 70 2.67 7.34 9.85
CA GLY A 70 1.83 6.14 9.89
C GLY A 70 2.51 4.93 9.24
N ILE A 71 3.22 5.14 8.13
CA ILE A 71 4.04 4.12 7.44
C ILE A 71 5.18 3.64 8.34
N VAL A 72 5.79 4.56 9.10
CA VAL A 72 6.80 4.22 10.10
C VAL A 72 6.21 3.31 11.18
N HIS A 73 5.07 3.68 11.77
CA HIS A 73 4.40 2.89 12.81
C HIS A 73 3.89 1.52 12.31
N MET A 74 3.62 1.36 11.02
CA MET A 74 3.30 0.04 10.46
C MET A 74 4.44 -0.98 10.63
N ALA A 75 5.69 -0.53 10.75
CA ALA A 75 6.82 -1.43 10.99
C ALA A 75 6.70 -2.17 12.32
N ASP A 76 6.20 -1.50 13.37
CA ASP A 76 5.98 -2.11 14.69
C ASP A 76 4.89 -3.19 14.65
N ALA A 77 3.95 -3.07 13.70
CA ALA A 77 2.91 -4.07 13.44
C ALA A 77 3.37 -5.17 12.46
N GLY A 78 4.60 -5.10 11.94
CA GLY A 78 5.13 -6.03 10.93
C GLY A 78 4.46 -5.90 9.56
N ILE A 79 3.80 -4.78 9.27
CA ILE A 79 3.07 -4.58 8.01
C ILE A 79 3.95 -3.78 7.03
N PRO A 80 4.23 -4.33 5.83
CA PRO A 80 4.93 -3.62 4.76
C PRO A 80 4.20 -2.33 4.36
N GLY A 81 4.93 -1.23 4.39
CA GLY A 81 4.43 0.08 4.00
C GLY A 81 5.50 0.86 3.26
N ILE A 82 5.09 1.52 2.17
CA ILE A 82 5.96 2.39 1.36
C ILE A 82 5.27 3.72 1.09
N ALA A 83 6.07 4.78 0.92
CA ALA A 83 5.61 6.08 0.47
C ALA A 83 6.04 6.33 -0.97
N VAL A 84 5.22 7.07 -1.70
CA VAL A 84 5.45 7.58 -3.05
C VAL A 84 5.85 9.04 -2.97
N ASP A 85 6.86 9.41 -3.75
CA ASP A 85 7.31 10.79 -3.89
C ASP A 85 6.17 11.66 -4.45
N HIS A 86 5.75 12.67 -3.69
CA HIS A 86 4.74 13.64 -4.14
C HIS A 86 5.11 14.39 -5.43
N ASP A 87 6.39 14.48 -5.80
CA ASP A 87 6.81 15.06 -7.10
C ASP A 87 6.65 14.08 -8.27
N SER A 88 6.50 12.77 -7.99
CA SER A 88 6.32 11.73 -9.02
C SER A 88 4.86 11.44 -9.34
N ALA A 89 3.95 11.70 -8.39
CA ALA A 89 2.52 11.44 -8.57
C ALA A 89 1.63 12.35 -7.71
N GLU A 90 0.48 12.71 -8.28
CA GLU A 90 -0.52 13.59 -7.69
C GLU A 90 -1.19 12.96 -6.44
N ILE A 91 -1.14 13.70 -5.33
CA ILE A 91 -1.87 13.33 -4.12
C ILE A 91 -3.38 13.32 -4.38
N SER A 92 -4.09 12.35 -3.81
CA SER A 92 -5.52 12.10 -4.02
C SER A 92 -5.91 11.61 -5.42
N ASN A 93 -4.93 11.16 -6.22
CA ASN A 93 -5.16 10.52 -7.52
C ASN A 93 -4.56 9.11 -7.54
N GLY A 94 -5.39 8.10 -7.23
CA GLY A 94 -4.93 6.71 -7.11
C GLY A 94 -4.30 6.17 -8.39
N ILE A 95 -4.87 6.51 -9.54
CA ILE A 95 -4.43 5.98 -10.85
C ILE A 95 -3.11 6.60 -11.28
N ASP A 96 -2.91 7.89 -11.03
CA ASP A 96 -1.62 8.54 -11.28
C ASP A 96 -0.52 7.95 -10.40
N MET A 97 -0.78 7.77 -9.10
CA MET A 97 0.16 7.13 -8.17
C MET A 97 0.49 5.69 -8.57
N TRP A 98 -0.46 4.95 -9.14
CA TRP A 98 -0.20 3.62 -9.67
C TRP A 98 0.70 3.64 -10.90
N HIS A 99 0.50 4.56 -11.85
CA HIS A 99 1.24 4.54 -13.12
C HIS A 99 2.59 5.24 -13.08
N ASN A 100 2.72 6.29 -12.29
CA ASN A 100 3.86 7.22 -12.31
C ASN A 100 4.64 7.25 -10.99
N GLY A 101 4.09 6.67 -9.93
CA GLY A 101 4.67 6.76 -8.59
C GLY A 101 6.07 6.15 -8.50
N ILE A 102 6.98 6.90 -7.88
CA ILE A 102 8.32 6.47 -7.48
C ILE A 102 8.37 6.37 -5.96
N VAL A 103 8.93 5.27 -5.45
CA VAL A 103 9.04 5.03 -4.01
C VAL A 103 10.04 6.01 -3.37
N SER A 104 9.57 6.84 -2.43
CA SER A 104 10.41 7.79 -1.68
C SER A 104 10.81 7.28 -0.30
N TYR A 105 10.00 6.41 0.30
CA TYR A 105 10.25 5.82 1.62
C TYR A 105 9.81 4.36 1.68
N VAL A 106 10.56 3.56 2.43
CA VAL A 106 10.30 2.13 2.62
C VAL A 106 10.50 1.79 4.09
N ASN A 107 9.49 1.21 4.75
CA ASN A 107 9.65 0.73 6.13
C ASN A 107 10.40 -0.62 6.18
N ALA A 108 10.82 -1.05 7.37
CA ALA A 108 11.65 -2.25 7.52
C ALA A 108 11.03 -3.53 6.91
N PRO A 109 9.74 -3.89 7.17
CA PRO A 109 9.12 -5.05 6.52
C PRO A 109 9.06 -4.96 4.99
N ALA A 110 8.81 -3.77 4.42
CA ALA A 110 8.82 -3.58 2.97
C ALA A 110 10.23 -3.69 2.38
N GLN A 111 11.25 -3.27 3.12
CA GLN A 111 12.66 -3.42 2.72
C GLN A 111 13.07 -4.89 2.72
N GLU A 112 12.68 -5.66 3.74
CA GLU A 112 12.89 -7.11 3.82
C GLU A 112 12.15 -7.88 2.71
N ALA A 113 10.99 -7.35 2.28
CA ALA A 113 10.25 -7.84 1.12
C ALA A 113 10.94 -7.56 -0.23
N GLY A 114 11.98 -6.74 -0.25
CA GLY A 114 12.79 -6.46 -1.44
C GLY A 114 12.53 -5.10 -2.11
N ILE A 115 11.60 -4.29 -1.58
CA ILE A 115 11.29 -2.97 -2.14
C ILE A 115 12.39 -1.97 -1.77
N ARG A 116 12.75 -1.06 -2.67
CA ARG A 116 13.77 -0.03 -2.47
C ARG A 116 13.25 1.36 -2.82
N VAL A 117 13.85 2.36 -2.18
CA VAL A 117 13.66 3.77 -2.59
C VAL A 117 14.19 3.96 -4.01
N GLY A 118 13.42 4.64 -4.85
CA GLY A 118 13.68 4.83 -6.28
C GLY A 118 13.04 3.80 -7.20
N ASP A 119 12.44 2.73 -6.66
CA ASP A 119 11.70 1.76 -7.47
C ASP A 119 10.39 2.38 -8.00
N ASP A 120 9.94 1.90 -9.16
CA ASP A 120 8.59 2.15 -9.67
C ASP A 120 7.56 1.38 -8.81
N VAL A 121 6.41 2.02 -8.53
CA VAL A 121 5.35 1.44 -7.67
C VAL A 121 4.83 0.12 -8.21
N ARG A 122 4.60 0.00 -9.52
CA ARG A 122 4.03 -1.23 -10.12
C ARG A 122 5.00 -2.38 -10.01
N SER A 123 6.27 -2.10 -10.29
CA SER A 123 7.35 -3.07 -10.20
C SER A 123 7.53 -3.58 -8.76
N SER A 124 7.48 -2.67 -7.79
CA SER A 124 7.54 -2.99 -6.36
C SER A 124 6.36 -3.86 -5.91
N VAL A 125 5.14 -3.48 -6.31
CA VAL A 125 3.91 -4.22 -5.99
C VAL A 125 3.90 -5.60 -6.65
N ALA A 126 4.32 -5.71 -7.91
CA ALA A 126 4.39 -6.98 -8.61
C ALA A 126 5.42 -7.93 -7.97
N GLY A 127 6.62 -7.44 -7.68
CA GLY A 127 7.66 -8.21 -7.00
C GLY A 127 7.23 -8.65 -5.60
N PHE A 128 6.50 -7.80 -4.87
CA PHE A 128 5.89 -8.18 -3.60
C PHE A 128 4.87 -9.30 -3.76
N ALA A 129 3.93 -9.17 -4.70
CA ALA A 129 2.89 -10.18 -4.95
C ALA A 129 3.50 -11.53 -5.35
N GLU A 130 4.53 -11.53 -6.19
CA GLU A 130 5.27 -12.74 -6.59
C GLU A 130 5.95 -13.42 -5.40
N ARG A 131 6.61 -12.63 -4.55
CA ARG A 131 7.33 -13.15 -3.38
C ARG A 131 6.41 -13.65 -2.27
N PHE A 132 5.24 -13.04 -2.13
CA PHE A 132 4.27 -13.35 -1.09
C PHE A 132 2.90 -13.67 -1.70
N PRO A 133 2.72 -14.79 -2.42
CA PRO A 133 1.44 -15.16 -3.00
C PRO A 133 0.36 -15.34 -1.91
N LEU A 134 -0.90 -15.23 -2.30
CA LEU A 134 -2.06 -15.55 -1.47
C LEU A 134 -2.79 -16.77 -2.03
N ASP A 135 -2.63 -17.91 -1.35
CA ASP A 135 -3.33 -19.14 -1.72
C ASP A 135 -4.83 -19.02 -1.40
N ARG A 136 -5.67 -19.01 -2.45
CA ARG A 136 -7.14 -18.96 -2.29
C ARG A 136 -7.79 -20.34 -2.14
N THR A 137 -7.01 -21.39 -1.89
CA THR A 137 -7.44 -22.79 -2.00
C THR A 137 -8.42 -23.25 -0.91
N THR A 138 -8.83 -22.40 0.03
CA THR A 138 -9.69 -22.80 1.17
C THR A 138 -10.95 -21.96 1.40
N GLU A 139 -11.40 -21.15 0.44
CA GLU A 139 -12.65 -20.37 0.62
C GLU A 139 -13.91 -21.14 0.15
N SER A 140 -13.75 -22.21 -0.65
CA SER A 140 -14.90 -22.98 -1.18
C SER A 140 -15.52 -23.98 -0.19
N GLU A 141 -14.90 -24.27 0.95
CA GLU A 141 -15.36 -25.32 1.88
C GLU A 141 -15.96 -24.78 3.20
N ARG A 142 -16.06 -23.44 3.36
CA ARG A 142 -16.60 -22.81 4.58
C ARG A 142 -17.98 -22.17 4.44
N SER A 143 -18.64 -22.38 3.30
CA SER A 143 -20.03 -21.95 3.04
C SER A 143 -20.95 -23.12 2.70
N SER A 144 -20.90 -24.20 3.49
CA SER A 144 -21.89 -25.29 3.50
C SER A 144 -22.27 -25.67 4.92
#